data_AF-A0A7V8YQU5-F1
#
_entry.id   AF-A0A7V8YQU5-F1
#
_cell.length_a   1.000
_cell.length_b   1.000
_cell.length_c   1.000
_cell.angle_alpha   90.00
_cell.angle_beta   90.00
_cell.angle_gamma   90.00
#
_symmetry.space_group_name_H-M   'P 1'
#
loop_
_entity.id
_entity.type
_entity.pdbx_description
1 polymer ?
#
loop_
_entity_poly.entity_id
_entity_poly.type
_entity_poly.pdbx_seq_one_letter_code
_entity_poly.pdbx_strand_id
1 'polypeptide(L)'
;MPTDAVTVAAAIRAANNSDDVEKARAMFSALLDAILVVQTAEAVAPGGGPHVLTEDTPMRMATMTGPGGERALPFTDADALRRWHPDAEHQVGLEAPDLFGKAIEWGFDVVLVNHADEDWIQLRDELLRTLADGRVPAL
;
A
#
# COMPACT_ATOMS: atom_id res chain seq x y z
N MET A 1 -24.09 8.43 -1.23
CA MET A 1 -23.63 7.76 -2.46
C MET A 1 -23.15 6.38 -2.05
N PRO A 2 -23.67 5.30 -2.64
CA PRO A 2 -23.53 3.96 -2.08
C PRO A 2 -22.10 3.46 -2.27
N THR A 3 -21.55 2.92 -1.19
CA THR A 3 -20.24 2.29 -1.04
C THR A 3 -19.96 1.33 -2.20
N ASP A 4 -18.86 1.53 -2.93
CA ASP A 4 -18.47 0.68 -4.06
C ASP A 4 -18.08 -0.71 -3.55
N ALA A 5 -19.11 -1.56 -3.45
CA ALA A 5 -19.08 -2.96 -3.08
C ALA A 5 -18.17 -3.82 -3.99
N VAL A 6 -17.63 -3.27 -5.07
CA VAL A 6 -16.85 -3.99 -6.09
C VAL A 6 -15.40 -4.23 -5.65
N THR A 7 -14.81 -3.34 -4.84
CA THR A 7 -13.39 -3.44 -4.40
C THR A 7 -13.23 -4.39 -3.22
N VAL A 8 -14.16 -4.34 -2.27
CA VAL A 8 -14.25 -5.34 -1.20
C VAL A 8 -14.70 -6.68 -1.80
N ALA A 9 -15.54 -6.72 -2.83
CA ALA A 9 -15.93 -7.96 -3.51
C ALA A 9 -14.84 -8.66 -4.33
N ALA A 10 -13.69 -8.04 -4.61
CA ALA A 10 -12.54 -8.71 -5.21
C ALA A 10 -11.69 -9.40 -4.13
N ALA A 11 -11.39 -8.69 -3.04
CA ALA A 11 -10.78 -9.27 -1.84
C ALA A 11 -11.70 -10.34 -1.21
N ILE A 12 -13.02 -10.13 -1.22
CA ILE A 12 -14.06 -11.07 -0.77
C ILE A 12 -14.31 -12.19 -1.79
N ARG A 13 -14.11 -11.99 -3.12
CA ARG A 13 -14.19 -13.11 -4.09
C ARG A 13 -12.99 -14.04 -3.99
N ALA A 14 -11.82 -13.48 -3.75
CA ALA A 14 -10.66 -14.20 -3.26
C ALA A 14 -10.79 -14.55 -1.76
N ALA A 15 -11.98 -14.40 -1.15
CA ALA A 15 -12.30 -14.84 0.21
C ALA A 15 -13.60 -15.67 0.35
N ASN A 16 -14.27 -16.06 -0.74
CA ASN A 16 -15.63 -16.62 -0.70
C ASN A 16 -15.71 -18.16 -0.75
N ASN A 17 -14.59 -18.87 -0.68
CA ASN A 17 -14.56 -20.21 -0.08
C ASN A 17 -14.25 -20.05 1.42
N SER A 18 -14.74 -20.92 2.30
CA SER A 18 -14.46 -20.79 3.75
C SER A 18 -12.95 -20.73 4.11
N ASP A 19 -12.09 -21.21 3.21
CA ASP A 19 -10.62 -21.13 3.29
C ASP A 19 -10.05 -19.73 3.04
N ASP A 20 -10.89 -18.76 2.74
CA ASP A 20 -10.50 -17.62 1.91
C ASP A 20 -10.73 -16.31 2.71
N VAL A 21 -11.68 -16.27 3.67
CA VAL A 21 -11.78 -15.21 4.72
C VAL A 21 -10.56 -15.23 5.64
N GLU A 22 -10.15 -16.42 6.09
CA GLU A 22 -8.95 -16.55 6.93
C GLU A 22 -7.68 -16.19 6.15
N LYS A 23 -7.62 -16.47 4.84
CA LYS A 23 -6.53 -16.01 3.96
C LYS A 23 -6.53 -14.50 3.79
N ALA A 24 -7.69 -13.89 3.55
CA ALA A 24 -7.80 -12.44 3.44
C ALA A 24 -7.41 -11.76 4.77
N ARG A 25 -7.84 -12.31 5.91
CA ARG A 25 -7.41 -11.84 7.24
C ARG A 25 -5.90 -11.98 7.40
N ALA A 26 -5.34 -13.16 7.09
CA ALA A 26 -3.90 -13.41 7.16
C ALA A 26 -3.11 -12.49 6.23
N MET A 27 -3.62 -12.19 5.04
CA MET A 27 -3.04 -11.26 4.08
C MET A 27 -3.02 -9.84 4.66
N PHE A 28 -4.13 -9.34 5.21
CA PHE A 28 -4.15 -8.01 5.83
C PHE A 28 -3.26 -7.93 7.08
N SER A 29 -3.21 -8.99 7.89
CA SER A 29 -2.26 -9.07 9.01
C SER A 29 -0.81 -9.04 8.53
N ALA A 30 -0.47 -9.86 7.54
CA ALA A 30 0.87 -9.87 6.96
C ALA A 30 1.24 -8.52 6.31
N LEU A 31 0.27 -7.84 5.71
CA LEU A 31 0.45 -6.52 5.13
C LEU A 31 0.76 -5.47 6.20
N LEU A 32 0.07 -5.51 7.35
CA LEU A 32 0.31 -4.58 8.47
C LEU A 32 1.69 -4.76 9.09
N ASP A 33 2.21 -5.98 9.11
CA ASP A 33 3.56 -6.30 9.59
C ASP A 33 4.66 -6.08 8.53
N ALA A 34 4.29 -5.72 7.30
CA ALA A 34 5.21 -5.58 6.18
C ALA A 34 5.87 -4.20 6.11
N ILE A 35 7.10 -4.20 5.62
CA ILE A 35 7.76 -3.00 5.08
C ILE A 35 7.36 -2.90 3.60
N LEU A 36 6.64 -1.84 3.26
CA LEU A 36 6.23 -1.55 1.90
C LEU A 36 7.25 -0.63 1.24
N VAL A 37 7.67 -1.03 0.05
CA VAL A 37 8.61 -0.27 -0.75
C VAL A 37 7.84 0.64 -1.70
N VAL A 38 8.20 1.91 -1.68
CA VAL A 38 7.66 2.95 -2.56
C VAL A 38 8.75 3.63 -3.37
N GLN A 39 8.34 4.13 -4.52
CA GLN A 39 9.19 4.97 -5.36
C GLN A 39 9.00 6.44 -5.02
N THR A 40 10.11 7.17 -4.96
CA THR A 40 10.14 8.62 -4.79
C THR A 40 10.56 9.31 -6.08
N ALA A 41 10.05 10.51 -6.32
CA ALA A 41 10.43 11.35 -7.45
C ALA A 41 11.82 11.99 -7.27
N GLU A 42 12.28 12.10 -6.03
CA GLU A 42 13.56 12.70 -5.67
C GLU A 42 14.47 11.64 -5.02
N ALA A 43 15.77 11.87 -5.07
CA ALA A 43 16.72 10.97 -4.44
C ALA A 43 16.63 11.11 -2.91
N VAL A 44 16.42 10.00 -2.22
CA VAL A 44 16.50 9.89 -0.75
C VAL A 44 17.94 9.50 -0.42
N ALA A 45 18.57 10.23 0.50
CA ALA A 45 19.96 9.99 0.85
C ALA A 45 20.17 8.54 1.32
N PRO A 46 21.20 7.82 0.84
CA PRO A 46 21.47 6.44 1.25
C PRO A 46 21.76 6.40 2.75
N GLY A 47 20.91 5.69 3.49
CA GLY A 47 20.85 5.84 4.94
C GLY A 47 20.08 4.75 5.68
N GLY A 48 20.29 3.48 5.30
CA GLY A 48 20.16 2.32 6.20
C GLY A 48 18.75 1.95 6.69
N GLY A 49 18.09 1.03 5.97
CA GLY A 49 16.95 0.26 6.47
C GLY A 49 15.58 0.91 6.23
N PRO A 50 14.49 0.30 6.73
CA PRO A 50 13.15 0.89 6.64
C PRO A 50 13.19 2.28 7.30
N HIS A 51 12.89 3.31 6.51
CA HIS A 51 12.82 4.66 7.02
C HIS A 51 11.45 4.83 7.68
N VAL A 52 11.41 5.11 8.97
CA VAL A 52 10.21 5.70 9.55
C VAL A 52 10.17 7.15 9.08
N LEU A 53 9.09 7.56 8.42
CA LEU A 53 8.94 8.95 8.00
C LEU A 53 8.82 9.83 9.24
N THR A 54 9.88 10.58 9.54
CA THR A 54 9.79 11.66 10.52
C THR A 54 8.99 12.81 9.92
N GLU A 55 8.23 13.53 10.76
CA GLU A 55 7.33 14.62 10.32
C GLU A 55 8.02 15.70 9.49
N ASP A 56 9.35 15.86 9.64
CA ASP A 56 10.14 16.91 8.99
C ASP A 56 10.77 16.49 7.66
N THR A 57 10.50 15.29 7.12
CA THR A 57 11.12 14.82 5.87
C THR A 57 10.21 15.09 4.66
N PRO A 58 10.47 16.12 3.83
CA PRO A 58 9.71 16.35 2.62
C PRO A 58 10.08 15.28 1.57
N MET A 59 9.15 14.37 1.27
CA MET A 59 9.30 13.41 0.18
C MET A 59 8.19 13.57 -0.85
N ARG A 60 8.58 13.57 -2.13
CA ARG A 60 7.63 13.49 -3.23
C ARG A 60 7.55 12.04 -3.70
N MET A 61 6.40 11.42 -3.48
CA MET A 61 6.15 10.05 -3.93
C MET A 61 5.80 10.03 -5.41
N ALA A 62 6.25 8.99 -6.13
CA ALA A 62 5.75 8.74 -7.46
C ALA A 62 4.25 8.39 -7.40
N THR A 63 3.47 8.93 -8.32
CA THR A 63 2.00 8.75 -8.34
C THR A 63 1.53 8.32 -9.72
N MET A 64 0.44 7.58 -9.79
CA MET A 64 -0.24 7.25 -11.05
C MET A 64 -1.70 7.73 -11.01
N THR A 65 -2.29 7.93 -12.18
CA THR A 65 -3.71 8.24 -12.32
C THR A 65 -4.45 6.94 -12.59
N GLY A 66 -5.43 6.62 -11.74
CA GLY A 66 -6.29 5.46 -11.92
C GLY A 66 -7.28 5.64 -13.09
N PRO A 67 -7.97 4.56 -13.50
CA PRO A 67 -8.89 4.59 -14.64
C PRO A 67 -10.05 5.60 -14.51
N GLY A 68 -10.42 5.97 -13.28
CA GLY A 68 -11.47 6.96 -12.99
C GLY A 68 -10.94 8.39 -12.77
N GLY A 69 -9.65 8.65 -13.02
CA GLY A 69 -9.01 9.95 -12.80
C GLY A 69 -8.52 10.18 -11.37
N GLU A 70 -8.65 9.20 -10.49
CA GLU A 70 -8.22 9.26 -9.09
C GLU A 70 -6.70 9.23 -8.94
N ARG A 71 -6.19 9.87 -7.88
CA ARG A 71 -4.75 9.89 -7.58
C ARG A 71 -4.38 8.64 -6.79
N ALA A 72 -3.53 7.81 -7.39
CA ALA A 72 -3.11 6.55 -6.83
C ALA A 72 -1.62 6.55 -6.47
N LEU A 73 -1.31 5.96 -5.31
CA LEU A 73 0.05 5.68 -4.86
C LEU A 73 0.39 4.22 -5.18
N PRO A 74 1.36 3.94 -6.07
CA PRO A 74 1.74 2.58 -6.44
C PRO A 74 2.78 1.97 -5.49
N PHE A 75 2.64 0.67 -5.23
CA PHE A 75 3.56 -0.14 -4.42
C PHE A 75 4.09 -1.34 -5.21
N THR A 76 5.26 -1.84 -4.79
CA THR A 76 6.18 -2.71 -5.57
C THR A 76 5.57 -3.83 -6.39
N ASP A 77 5.94 -3.87 -7.67
CA ASP A 77 5.89 -5.07 -8.52
C ASP A 77 7.10 -6.02 -8.28
N ALA A 78 7.01 -7.24 -8.79
CA ALA A 78 8.04 -8.27 -8.63
C ALA A 78 9.43 -7.84 -9.16
N ASP A 79 9.51 -7.05 -10.23
CA ASP A 79 10.77 -6.54 -10.77
C ASP A 79 11.30 -5.34 -9.97
N ALA A 80 10.43 -4.52 -9.40
CA ALA A 80 10.81 -3.47 -8.46
C ALA A 80 11.35 -4.08 -7.16
N LEU A 81 10.75 -5.16 -6.65
CA LEU A 81 11.26 -5.90 -5.50
C LEU A 81 12.61 -6.57 -5.79
N ARG A 82 12.77 -7.19 -6.96
CA ARG A 82 14.07 -7.78 -7.37
C ARG A 82 15.18 -6.74 -7.54
N ARG A 83 14.81 -5.51 -7.92
CA ARG A 83 15.75 -4.39 -8.08
C ARG A 83 15.89 -3.56 -6.80
N TRP A 84 15.08 -3.83 -5.78
CA TRP A 84 15.15 -3.10 -4.53
C TRP A 84 16.48 -3.40 -3.85
N HIS A 85 17.17 -2.32 -3.52
CA HIS A 85 18.37 -2.34 -2.73
C HIS A 85 18.18 -1.32 -1.61
N PRO A 86 18.59 -1.62 -0.36
CA PRO A 86 18.47 -0.66 0.74
C PRO A 86 19.25 0.65 0.49
N ASP A 87 20.19 0.64 -0.46
CA ASP A 87 20.95 1.82 -0.89
C ASP A 87 20.45 2.42 -2.22
N ALA A 88 19.27 2.01 -2.71
CA ALA A 88 18.70 2.58 -3.93
C ALA A 88 18.22 4.01 -3.69
N GLU A 89 18.74 4.96 -4.47
CA GLU A 89 18.52 6.40 -4.25
C GLU A 89 17.05 6.84 -4.41
N HIS A 90 16.19 6.08 -5.09
CA HIS A 90 14.80 6.49 -5.40
C HIS A 90 13.73 5.57 -4.80
N GLN A 91 14.09 4.83 -3.76
CA GLN A 91 13.20 3.89 -3.12
C GLN A 91 13.29 4.03 -1.61
N VAL A 92 12.14 3.94 -0.94
CA VAL A 92 12.08 3.97 0.52
C VAL A 92 11.19 2.85 1.01
N GLY A 93 11.64 2.14 2.06
CA GLY A 93 10.82 1.15 2.76
C GLY A 93 10.13 1.81 3.94
N LEU A 94 8.81 1.66 4.04
CA LEU A 94 7.97 2.24 5.09
C LEU A 94 7.15 1.15 5.78
N GLU A 95 6.90 1.28 7.08
CA GLU A 95 5.90 0.44 7.74
C GLU A 95 4.52 0.72 7.13
N ALA A 96 3.74 -0.34 6.91
CA ALA A 96 2.47 -0.21 6.21
C ALA A 96 1.48 0.77 6.86
N PRO A 97 1.28 0.79 8.21
CA PRO A 97 0.37 1.74 8.84
C PRO A 97 0.79 3.21 8.63
N ASP A 98 2.07 3.51 8.82
CA ASP A 98 2.62 4.87 8.64
C ASP A 98 2.40 5.37 7.23
N LEU A 99 2.67 4.51 6.26
CA LEU A 99 2.50 4.79 4.85
C LEU A 99 1.03 5.02 4.47
N PHE A 100 0.11 4.19 4.98
CA PHE A 100 -1.32 4.39 4.73
C PHE A 100 -1.82 5.68 5.39
N GLY A 101 -1.34 5.99 6.60
CA GLY A 101 -1.59 7.27 7.27
C GLY A 101 -1.12 8.46 6.45
N LYS A 102 0.11 8.39 5.90
CA LYS A 102 0.67 9.42 5.02
C LYS A 102 -0.07 9.53 3.69
N ALA A 103 -0.52 8.41 3.12
CA ALA A 103 -1.33 8.43 1.91
C ALA A 103 -2.64 9.22 2.13
N ILE A 104 -3.30 9.03 3.28
CA ILE A 104 -4.49 9.79 3.66
C ILE A 104 -4.14 11.27 3.88
N GLU A 105 -3.09 11.57 4.64
CA GLU A 105 -2.64 12.94 4.93
C GLU A 105 -2.33 13.72 3.65
N TRP A 106 -1.70 13.08 2.67
CA TRP A 106 -1.32 13.66 1.39
C TRP A 106 -2.44 13.68 0.33
N GLY A 107 -3.65 13.23 0.69
CA GLY A 107 -4.83 13.25 -0.17
C GLY A 107 -4.75 12.29 -1.34
N PHE A 108 -4.22 11.08 -1.12
CA PHE A 108 -4.35 9.99 -2.08
C PHE A 108 -5.70 9.30 -1.93
N ASP A 109 -6.36 9.06 -3.05
CA ASP A 109 -7.66 8.38 -3.08
C ASP A 109 -7.50 6.85 -3.00
N VAL A 110 -6.37 6.35 -3.51
CA VAL A 110 -6.10 4.92 -3.69
C VAL A 110 -4.64 4.60 -3.39
N VAL A 111 -4.44 3.45 -2.77
CA VAL A 111 -3.15 2.81 -2.57
C VAL A 111 -3.18 1.48 -3.32
N LEU A 112 -2.27 1.30 -4.29
CA LEU A 112 -2.22 0.13 -5.17
C LEU A 112 -1.12 -0.82 -4.71
N VAL A 113 -1.49 -1.85 -3.95
CA VAL A 113 -0.58 -2.86 -3.42
C VAL A 113 -0.44 -3.98 -4.43
N ASN A 114 0.72 -4.10 -5.04
CA ASN A 114 1.02 -5.26 -5.87
C ASN A 114 1.62 -6.37 -5.00
N HIS A 115 1.11 -7.59 -5.17
CA HIS A 115 1.72 -8.78 -4.57
C HIS A 115 2.56 -9.47 -5.65
N ALA A 116 3.34 -10.51 -5.31
CA ALA A 116 4.27 -11.11 -6.29
C ALA A 116 3.56 -11.75 -7.52
N ASP A 117 2.23 -11.88 -7.47
CA ASP A 117 1.38 -12.36 -8.56
C ASP A 117 0.80 -11.18 -9.35
N GLU A 118 0.42 -11.39 -10.62
CA GLU A 118 0.15 -10.31 -11.61
C GLU A 118 -1.00 -9.33 -11.27
N ASP A 119 -1.65 -9.47 -10.11
CA ASP A 119 -2.83 -8.71 -9.71
C ASP A 119 -2.55 -7.64 -8.65
N TRP A 120 -3.08 -6.43 -8.86
CA TRP A 120 -2.99 -5.32 -7.92
C TRP A 120 -4.18 -5.32 -6.95
N ILE A 121 -3.92 -5.17 -5.66
CA ILE A 121 -4.93 -4.88 -4.64
C ILE A 121 -5.10 -3.36 -4.54
N GLN A 122 -6.35 -2.90 -4.62
CA GLN A 122 -6.66 -1.47 -4.46
C GLN A 122 -7.22 -1.22 -3.07
N LEU A 123 -6.49 -0.47 -2.26
CA LEU A 123 -6.92 -0.02 -0.95
C LEU A 123 -7.51 1.39 -1.07
N ARG A 124 -8.77 1.54 -0.65
CA ARG A 124 -9.55 2.79 -0.73
C ARG A 124 -10.38 2.98 0.53
N ASP A 125 -10.86 4.20 0.75
CA ASP A 125 -11.89 4.51 1.74
C ASP A 125 -11.65 3.90 3.14
N GLU A 126 -12.64 3.17 3.67
CA GLU A 126 -12.63 2.58 5.01
C GLU A 126 -11.57 1.49 5.15
N LEU A 127 -11.26 0.77 4.07
CA LEU A 127 -10.21 -0.24 4.06
C LEU A 127 -8.84 0.43 4.27
N LEU A 128 -8.58 1.53 3.56
CA LEU A 128 -7.36 2.31 3.74
C LEU A 128 -7.26 2.93 5.13
N ARG A 129 -8.37 3.49 5.66
CA ARG A 129 -8.40 4.06 7.03
C ARG A 129 -8.17 3.01 8.11
N THR A 130 -8.80 1.84 7.97
CA THR A 130 -8.64 0.74 8.94
C THR A 130 -7.20 0.25 8.99
N LEU A 131 -6.55 0.11 7.82
CA LEU A 131 -5.16 -0.30 7.76
C LEU A 131 -4.20 0.81 8.25
N ALA A 132 -4.51 2.09 8.01
CA ALA A 132 -3.76 3.22 8.58
C ALA A 132 -3.81 3.25 10.11
N ASP A 133 -4.91 2.80 10.72
CA ASP A 133 -5.04 2.64 12.17
C ASP A 133 -4.29 1.40 12.72
N GLY A 134 -3.58 0.65 11.88
CA GLY A 134 -2.92 -0.60 12.27
C GLY A 134 -3.89 -1.74 12.56
N ARG A 135 -5.13 -1.69 12.02
CA ARG A 135 -6.18 -2.66 12.30
C ARG A 135 -6.46 -3.54 11.10
N VAL A 136 -6.80 -4.80 11.37
CA VAL A 136 -7.29 -5.73 10.35
C VAL A 136 -8.77 -5.42 10.05
N PRO A 137 -9.17 -5.29 8.78
CA PRO A 137 -10.56 -5.05 8.40
C PRO A 137 -11.51 -6.16 8.86
N ALA A 138 -12.75 -5.79 9.20
CA ALA A 138 -13.82 -6.76 9.37
C ALA A 138 -14.23 -7.29 7.98
N LEU A 139 -14.07 -8.60 7.77
CA LEU A 139 -14.36 -9.32 6.52
C LEU A 139 -15.70 -10.06 6.60
#